data_AF-A0A1B4V7W9-F1
#
_entry.id   AF-A0A1B4V7W9-F1
#
_cell.length_a   1.000
_cell.length_b   1.000
_cell.length_c   1.000
_cell.angle_alpha   90.00
_cell.angle_beta   90.00
_cell.angle_gamma   90.00
#
_symmetry.space_group_name_H-M   'P 1'
#
loop_
_entity.id
_entity.type
_entity.pdbx_description
1 polymer ?
#
loop_
_entity_poly.entity_id
_entity_poly.type
_entity_poly.pdbx_seq_one_letter_code
_entity_poly.pdbx_strand_id
1 'polypeptide(L)'
;MPFSVLRSIAMHYTADHSVTPAADALDPSRFPRTYRVSTRNRILFLLLGGVALAGGLAGMWYFGTGHETKTMTEAVALAAVSFGFVLLGGALVLYVLTTKVVLRADAIELHDFMRTRTLRRDDIAGWRVLQAQHVSVLTLESKRAGVKPLKITQILKTDALLDAWLAGLSDLDARERERSTAEIAASRDLGRTSEERLARLAVARKVANALTGIAVVVSAWGFLLPEPYELVIASLAALPLVAVALAARAGSLYQIAGHKNDARASLALVFIGPGMVLGLRAILDIELLEWGPALAATVVAAAALTLVLAATDRQMRGRRWELLAMLFLSLFYAYGGVVEANALLDRSAPQVYEAKVVDKHKSSGKTTQYYLRLTPWGPRATEEDVSVTRDLYESSSAGRTMCVVYRAGALEIPWFTVYPCRGS
;
A
#
# COMPACT_ATOMS: atom_id res chain seq x y z
N MET A 1 -8.22 22.46 -11.22
CA MET A 1 -8.17 23.23 -9.96
C MET A 1 -9.09 22.60 -8.89
N PRO A 2 -8.62 21.68 -8.02
CA PRO A 2 -9.42 21.18 -6.89
C PRO A 2 -8.70 21.23 -5.52
N PHE A 3 -7.63 22.00 -5.38
CA PHE A 3 -6.82 22.04 -4.15
C PHE A 3 -7.26 23.07 -3.09
N SER A 4 -8.16 24.01 -3.41
CA SER A 4 -8.49 25.13 -2.51
C SER A 4 -9.50 24.78 -1.41
N VAL A 5 -10.39 23.80 -1.63
CA VAL A 5 -11.40 23.41 -0.63
C VAL A 5 -10.80 22.50 0.46
N LEU A 6 -9.75 21.75 0.13
CA LEU A 6 -9.11 20.77 1.04
C LEU A 6 -8.24 21.43 2.13
N ARG A 7 -7.73 22.64 1.90
CA ARG A 7 -6.96 23.39 2.92
C ARG A 7 -7.87 24.08 3.94
N SER A 8 -9.10 24.43 3.55
CA SER A 8 -10.06 25.15 4.40
C SER A 8 -10.57 24.31 5.57
N ILE A 9 -10.69 22.99 5.41
CA ILE A 9 -11.28 22.11 6.44
C ILE A 9 -10.22 21.62 7.43
N ALA A 10 -8.98 21.39 6.98
CA ALA A 10 -7.86 21.11 7.89
C ALA A 10 -7.48 22.33 8.75
N MET A 11 -7.63 23.55 8.22
CA MET A 11 -7.44 24.79 9.00
C MET A 11 -8.60 25.10 9.94
N HIS A 12 -9.85 24.81 9.57
CA HIS A 12 -11.00 25.02 10.47
C HIS A 12 -11.03 24.11 11.70
N TYR A 13 -10.20 23.07 11.76
CA TYR A 13 -10.08 22.22 12.94
C TYR A 13 -8.86 22.56 13.82
N THR A 14 -8.04 23.55 13.45
CA THR A 14 -6.80 23.90 14.18
C THR A 14 -6.68 25.36 14.61
N ALA A 15 -7.68 26.20 14.37
CA ALA A 15 -7.67 27.59 14.82
C ALA A 15 -8.92 27.93 15.62
N ASP A 16 -8.69 28.10 16.93
CA ASP A 16 -9.38 29.04 17.81
C ASP A 16 -10.91 28.91 17.93
N HIS A 17 -11.36 27.96 18.74
CA HIS A 17 -12.71 27.99 19.25
C HIS A 17 -12.73 27.60 20.73
N SER A 18 -12.59 28.62 21.58
CA SER A 18 -13.15 28.61 22.92
C SER A 18 -14.68 28.49 22.84
N VAL A 19 -15.21 27.27 22.68
CA VAL A 19 -16.65 27.02 22.83
C VAL A 19 -16.90 26.54 24.26
N THR A 20 -17.52 27.43 25.02
CA THR A 20 -18.17 27.20 26.32
C THR A 20 -19.12 25.97 26.23
N PRO A 21 -19.23 25.14 27.28
CA PRO A 21 -19.39 23.70 27.12
C PRO A 21 -20.84 23.22 26.94
N ALA A 22 -21.00 22.24 26.05
CA ALA A 22 -21.74 20.97 26.15
C ALA A 22 -23.20 20.87 26.70
N ALA A 23 -23.78 21.86 27.37
CA ALA A 23 -25.10 21.72 28.00
C ALA A 23 -26.28 21.87 27.02
N ASP A 24 -26.18 22.77 26.03
CA ASP A 24 -27.24 22.99 25.03
C ASP A 24 -27.13 22.06 23.81
N ALA A 25 -26.07 21.25 23.72
CA ALA A 25 -25.77 20.42 22.55
C ALA A 25 -26.64 19.17 22.42
N LEU A 26 -27.33 18.77 23.50
CA LEU A 26 -28.13 17.54 23.59
C LEU A 26 -29.60 17.84 23.93
N ASP A 27 -30.13 18.98 23.48
CA ASP A 27 -31.56 19.27 23.56
C ASP A 27 -32.38 18.12 22.91
N PRO A 28 -33.20 17.38 23.68
CA PRO A 28 -33.99 16.25 23.18
C PRO A 28 -34.90 16.64 22.01
N SER A 29 -35.30 17.92 21.91
CA SER A 29 -36.18 18.42 20.84
C SER A 29 -35.55 18.34 19.44
N ARG A 30 -34.21 18.27 19.36
CA ARG A 30 -33.44 18.23 18.10
C ARG A 30 -33.22 16.81 17.58
N PHE A 31 -33.69 15.79 18.29
CA PHE A 31 -33.56 14.38 17.94
C PHE A 31 -34.93 13.73 17.69
N PRO A 32 -35.04 12.74 16.78
CA PRO A 32 -33.98 12.17 15.96
C PRO A 32 -33.64 13.04 14.74
N ARG A 33 -32.35 13.23 14.48
CA ARG A 33 -31.86 13.94 13.29
C ARG A 33 -31.45 12.94 12.22
N THR A 34 -32.00 13.07 11.01
CA THR A 34 -31.66 12.17 9.89
C THR A 34 -30.73 12.85 8.90
N TYR A 35 -29.56 12.26 8.70
CA TYR A 35 -28.59 12.64 7.68
C TYR A 35 -28.76 11.75 6.46
N ARG A 36 -28.90 12.38 5.29
CA ARG A 36 -28.99 11.70 3.99
C ARG A 36 -27.79 12.09 3.13
N VAL A 37 -27.58 11.30 2.08
CA VAL A 37 -26.59 11.59 1.04
C VAL A 37 -26.76 13.03 0.56
N SER A 38 -25.65 13.78 0.44
CA SER A 38 -25.69 15.19 0.01
C SER A 38 -26.38 15.33 -1.35
N THR A 39 -27.07 16.46 -1.59
CA THR A 39 -27.84 16.66 -2.83
C THR A 39 -26.98 16.47 -4.08
N ARG A 40 -25.72 16.94 -4.07
CA ARG A 40 -24.76 16.76 -5.15
C ARG A 40 -24.47 15.29 -5.43
N ASN A 41 -24.12 14.53 -4.39
CA ASN A 41 -23.82 13.11 -4.53
C ASN A 41 -25.08 12.32 -4.90
N ARG A 42 -26.23 12.72 -4.39
CA ARG A 42 -27.52 12.13 -4.74
C ARG A 42 -27.83 12.28 -6.23
N ILE A 43 -27.68 13.49 -6.78
CA ILE A 43 -27.84 13.73 -8.22
C ILE A 43 -26.84 12.89 -9.02
N LEU A 44 -25.56 12.88 -8.62
CA LEU A 44 -24.53 12.11 -9.30
C LEU A 44 -24.85 10.61 -9.37
N PHE A 45 -25.19 9.98 -8.24
CA PHE A 45 -25.52 8.55 -8.20
C PHE A 45 -26.83 8.23 -8.90
N LEU A 46 -27.83 9.12 -8.86
CA LEU A 46 -29.08 8.94 -9.61
C LEU A 46 -28.85 9.05 -11.12
N LEU A 47 -28.02 9.99 -11.58
CA LEU A 47 -27.65 10.11 -12.99
C LEU A 47 -26.87 8.90 -13.46
N LEU A 48 -25.83 8.49 -12.72
CA LEU A 48 -25.00 7.34 -13.07
C LEU A 48 -25.82 6.04 -13.07
N GLY A 49 -26.63 5.82 -12.03
CA GLY A 49 -27.52 4.67 -11.93
C GLY A 49 -28.60 4.68 -13.01
N GLY A 50 -29.16 5.85 -13.33
CA GLY A 50 -30.14 6.03 -14.41
C GLY A 50 -29.58 5.73 -15.79
N VAL A 51 -28.37 6.21 -16.10
CA VAL A 51 -27.67 5.91 -17.36
C VAL A 51 -27.37 4.41 -17.47
N ALA A 52 -26.87 3.78 -16.40
CA ALA A 52 -26.61 2.34 -16.38
C ALA A 52 -27.89 1.50 -16.53
N LEU A 53 -28.99 1.91 -15.89
CA LEU A 53 -30.30 1.27 -16.03
C LEU A 53 -30.84 1.40 -17.45
N ALA A 54 -30.88 2.62 -17.99
CA ALA A 54 -31.38 2.88 -19.34
C ALA A 54 -30.55 2.14 -20.40
N GLY A 55 -29.22 2.21 -20.29
CA GLY A 55 -28.30 1.50 -21.17
C GLY A 55 -28.43 -0.03 -21.07
N GLY A 56 -28.56 -0.56 -19.85
CA GLY A 56 -28.76 -2.00 -19.62
C GLY A 56 -30.10 -2.50 -20.15
N LEU A 57 -31.19 -1.75 -19.96
CA LEU A 57 -32.52 -2.09 -20.50
C LEU A 57 -32.53 -2.02 -22.03
N ALA A 58 -31.95 -0.98 -22.61
CA ALA A 58 -31.81 -0.84 -24.06
C ALA A 58 -30.94 -1.95 -24.66
N GLY A 59 -29.84 -2.31 -24.00
CA GLY A 59 -28.96 -3.42 -24.40
C GLY A 59 -29.66 -4.77 -24.33
N MET A 60 -30.40 -5.07 -23.25
CA MET A 60 -31.18 -6.31 -23.16
C MET A 60 -32.24 -6.41 -24.25
N TRP A 61 -32.92 -5.31 -24.58
CA TRP A 61 -33.88 -5.28 -25.68
C TRP A 61 -33.21 -5.46 -27.05
N TYR A 62 -32.13 -4.72 -27.30
CA TYR A 62 -31.43 -4.72 -28.58
C TYR A 62 -30.78 -6.08 -28.89
N PHE A 63 -30.01 -6.63 -27.94
CA PHE A 63 -29.36 -7.93 -28.12
C PHE A 63 -30.32 -9.11 -27.93
N GLY A 64 -31.35 -8.96 -27.09
CA GLY A 64 -32.38 -9.99 -26.89
C GLY A 64 -33.31 -10.20 -28.09
N THR A 65 -33.45 -9.18 -28.95
CA THR A 65 -34.19 -9.29 -30.22
C THR A 65 -33.33 -9.75 -31.40
N GLY A 66 -32.04 -10.07 -31.17
CA GLY A 66 -31.14 -10.61 -32.18
C GLY A 66 -30.57 -9.58 -33.17
N HIS A 67 -30.64 -8.29 -32.86
CA HIS A 67 -29.99 -7.26 -33.69
C HIS A 67 -28.47 -7.40 -33.59
N GLU A 68 -27.81 -7.52 -34.75
CA GLU A 68 -26.35 -7.60 -34.97
C GLU A 68 -25.58 -8.81 -34.44
N THR A 69 -26.19 -9.72 -33.68
CA THR A 69 -25.51 -10.93 -33.19
C THR A 69 -25.65 -12.07 -34.20
N LYS A 70 -24.52 -12.71 -34.57
CA LYS A 70 -24.51 -13.78 -35.59
C LYS A 70 -24.85 -15.15 -35.01
N THR A 71 -24.73 -15.32 -33.70
CA THR A 71 -24.96 -16.59 -33.00
C THR A 71 -25.79 -16.39 -31.74
N MET A 72 -26.58 -17.41 -31.39
CA MET A 72 -27.46 -17.37 -30.20
C MET A 72 -26.67 -17.26 -28.89
N THR A 73 -25.48 -17.83 -28.83
CA THR A 73 -24.56 -17.73 -27.69
C THR A 73 -24.04 -16.32 -27.47
N GLU A 74 -23.71 -15.59 -28.55
CA GLU A 74 -23.27 -14.20 -28.48
C GLU A 74 -24.39 -13.27 -28.01
N ALA A 75 -25.63 -13.48 -28.50
CA ALA A 75 -26.82 -12.76 -28.05
C ALA A 75 -27.08 -12.96 -26.54
N VAL A 76 -27.01 -14.19 -26.06
CA VAL A 76 -27.19 -14.51 -24.63
C VAL A 76 -26.09 -13.88 -23.77
N ALA A 77 -24.83 -13.90 -24.22
CA ALA A 77 -23.72 -13.31 -23.48
C ALA A 77 -23.86 -11.78 -23.34
N LEU A 78 -24.18 -11.08 -24.43
CA LEU A 78 -24.37 -9.61 -24.42
C LEU A 78 -25.62 -9.19 -23.65
N ALA A 79 -26.70 -9.98 -23.71
CA ALA A 79 -27.88 -9.78 -22.88
C ALA A 79 -27.56 -9.95 -21.38
N ALA A 80 -26.74 -10.93 -21.01
CA ALA A 80 -26.30 -11.14 -19.63
C ALA A 80 -25.44 -9.98 -19.10
N VAL A 81 -24.53 -9.44 -19.92
CA VAL A 81 -23.75 -8.24 -19.57
C VAL A 81 -24.68 -7.02 -19.38
N SER A 82 -25.66 -6.85 -20.28
CA SER A 82 -26.65 -5.77 -20.20
C SER A 82 -27.52 -5.89 -18.93
N PHE A 83 -27.90 -7.10 -18.56
CA PHE A 83 -28.58 -7.38 -17.28
C PHE A 83 -27.70 -7.01 -16.07
N GLY A 84 -26.39 -7.26 -16.14
CA GLY A 84 -25.43 -6.80 -15.14
C GLY A 84 -25.44 -5.28 -14.93
N PHE A 85 -25.54 -4.50 -16.02
CA PHE A 85 -25.68 -3.04 -15.95
C PHE A 85 -27.02 -2.61 -15.33
N VAL A 86 -28.11 -3.33 -15.60
CA VAL A 86 -29.41 -3.08 -14.95
C VAL A 86 -29.31 -3.32 -13.45
N LEU A 87 -28.72 -4.44 -13.03
CA LEU A 87 -28.53 -4.74 -11.61
C LEU A 87 -27.65 -3.70 -10.91
N LEU A 88 -26.55 -3.29 -11.54
CA LEU A 88 -25.64 -2.28 -11.01
C LEU A 88 -26.33 -0.92 -10.88
N GLY A 89 -27.01 -0.46 -11.94
CA GLY A 89 -27.71 0.82 -11.93
C GLY A 89 -28.83 0.84 -10.90
N GLY A 90 -29.61 -0.24 -10.80
CA GLY A 90 -30.64 -0.44 -9.78
C GLY A 90 -30.07 -0.42 -8.37
N ALA A 91 -28.94 -1.11 -8.15
CA ALA A 91 -28.25 -1.11 -6.87
C ALA A 91 -27.73 0.28 -6.47
N LEU A 92 -27.19 1.07 -7.39
CA LEU A 92 -26.74 2.44 -7.12
C LEU A 92 -27.89 3.38 -6.75
N VAL A 93 -29.02 3.27 -7.47
CA VAL A 93 -30.24 4.04 -7.15
C VAL A 93 -30.80 3.61 -5.79
N LEU A 94 -30.89 2.31 -5.53
CA LEU A 94 -31.39 1.81 -4.26
C LEU A 94 -30.48 2.25 -3.11
N TYR A 95 -29.16 2.14 -3.27
CA TYR A 95 -28.17 2.58 -2.30
C TYR A 95 -28.38 4.04 -1.90
N VAL A 96 -28.52 4.95 -2.87
CA VAL A 96 -28.63 6.39 -2.58
C VAL A 96 -29.99 6.79 -1.98
N LEU A 97 -31.05 6.03 -2.27
CA LEU A 97 -32.39 6.28 -1.75
C LEU A 97 -32.62 5.71 -0.35
N THR A 98 -31.95 4.60 -0.03
CA THR A 98 -32.13 3.89 1.25
C THR A 98 -31.10 4.28 2.30
N THR A 99 -29.89 4.70 1.89
CA THR A 99 -28.82 5.04 2.83
C THR A 99 -29.14 6.30 3.62
N LYS A 100 -29.28 6.15 4.94
CA LYS A 100 -29.49 7.26 5.87
C LYS A 100 -28.81 6.97 7.20
N VAL A 101 -28.33 8.02 7.85
CA VAL A 101 -27.85 7.96 9.24
C VAL A 101 -28.88 8.65 10.12
N VAL A 102 -29.39 7.95 11.12
CA VAL A 102 -30.30 8.53 12.12
C VAL A 102 -29.51 8.71 13.40
N LEU A 103 -29.35 9.96 13.80
CA LEU A 103 -28.71 10.34 15.05
C LEU A 103 -29.80 10.53 16.11
N ARG A 104 -29.65 9.81 17.21
CA ARG A 104 -30.42 9.98 18.44
C ARG A 104 -29.50 10.56 19.52
N ALA A 105 -30.07 11.06 20.61
CA ALA A 105 -29.29 11.56 21.73
C ALA A 105 -28.38 10.46 22.31
N ASP A 106 -28.89 9.24 22.41
CA ASP A 106 -28.27 8.08 23.06
C ASP A 106 -27.71 7.02 22.08
N ALA A 107 -27.93 7.16 20.77
CA ALA A 107 -27.50 6.17 19.78
C ALA A 107 -27.33 6.77 18.38
N ILE A 108 -26.59 6.05 17.54
CA ILE A 108 -26.46 6.33 16.11
C ILE A 108 -26.84 5.08 15.31
N GLU A 109 -27.70 5.26 14.33
CA GLU A 109 -28.17 4.19 13.44
C GLU A 109 -27.72 4.46 12.02
N LEU A 110 -27.04 3.49 11.41
CA LEU A 110 -26.73 3.47 9.99
C LEU A 110 -27.73 2.53 9.31
N HIS A 111 -28.58 3.08 8.47
CA HIS A 111 -29.46 2.32 7.60
C HIS A 111 -28.79 2.22 6.24
N ASP A 112 -28.45 1.00 5.84
CA ASP A 112 -27.98 0.64 4.51
C ASP A 112 -29.13 -0.01 3.72
N PHE A 113 -28.95 -0.28 2.43
CA PHE A 113 -30.01 -0.85 1.58
C PHE A 113 -30.47 -2.25 2.01
N MET A 114 -29.65 -2.97 2.78
CA MET A 114 -29.93 -4.34 3.25
C MET A 114 -29.95 -4.51 4.77
N ARG A 115 -29.29 -3.62 5.53
CA ARG A 115 -29.08 -3.81 6.96
C ARG A 115 -29.12 -2.49 7.70
N THR A 116 -29.76 -2.50 8.88
CA THR A 116 -29.64 -1.41 9.85
C THR A 116 -28.65 -1.82 10.93
N ARG A 117 -27.68 -0.95 11.21
CA ARG A 117 -26.70 -1.13 12.29
C ARG A 117 -26.84 0.00 13.29
N THR A 118 -27.01 -0.34 14.56
CA THR A 118 -27.15 0.63 15.64
C THR A 118 -25.99 0.53 16.61
N LEU A 119 -25.47 1.67 17.05
CA LEU A 119 -24.45 1.75 18.09
C LEU A 119 -24.91 2.76 19.15
N ARG A 120 -25.03 2.32 20.40
CA ARG A 120 -25.39 3.19 21.52
C ARG A 120 -24.20 4.06 21.91
N ARG A 121 -24.46 5.32 22.26
CA ARG A 121 -23.45 6.33 22.64
C ARG A 121 -22.55 5.82 23.77
N ASP A 122 -23.12 5.17 24.77
CA ASP A 122 -22.36 4.61 25.90
C ASP A 122 -21.43 3.46 25.51
N ASP A 123 -21.76 2.74 24.43
CA ASP A 123 -20.95 1.65 23.88
C ASP A 123 -19.85 2.15 22.93
N ILE A 124 -19.80 3.46 22.63
CA ILE A 124 -18.78 4.06 21.76
C ILE A 124 -17.54 4.39 22.58
N ALA A 125 -16.40 3.80 22.21
CA ALA A 125 -15.11 4.11 22.81
C ALA A 125 -14.60 5.48 22.36
N GLY A 126 -14.86 5.82 21.10
CA GLY A 126 -14.55 7.09 20.48
C GLY A 126 -14.69 7.03 18.97
N TRP A 127 -14.24 8.09 18.30
CA TRP A 127 -14.30 8.21 16.85
C TRP A 127 -12.90 8.45 16.26
N ARG A 128 -12.73 8.09 14.98
CA ARG A 128 -11.53 8.35 14.18
C ARG A 128 -11.87 8.63 12.73
N VAL A 129 -11.01 9.37 12.02
CA VAL A 129 -11.23 9.69 10.59
C VAL A 129 -10.17 8.99 9.75
N LEU A 130 -10.61 7.98 9.00
CA LEU A 130 -9.76 7.28 8.05
C LEU A 130 -9.83 8.00 6.70
N GLN A 131 -8.68 8.46 6.22
CA GLN A 131 -8.53 8.99 4.86
C GLN A 131 -8.31 7.83 3.89
N ALA A 132 -9.32 7.51 3.07
CA ALA A 132 -9.13 6.72 1.85
C ALA A 132 -8.91 7.68 0.67
N GLN A 133 -8.20 7.23 -0.37
CA GLN A 133 -7.62 8.07 -1.45
C GLN A 133 -8.51 9.19 -2.02
N HIS A 134 -9.84 9.06 -1.97
CA HIS A 134 -10.79 10.09 -2.43
C HIS A 134 -11.98 10.33 -1.48
N VAL A 135 -12.02 9.65 -0.33
CA VAL A 135 -13.15 9.70 0.60
C VAL A 135 -12.69 9.53 2.05
N SER A 136 -13.10 10.45 2.91
CA SER A 136 -12.96 10.35 4.37
C SER A 136 -14.06 9.45 4.93
N VAL A 137 -13.69 8.52 5.81
CA VAL A 137 -14.60 7.61 6.49
C VAL A 137 -14.51 7.85 7.99
N LEU A 138 -15.58 8.40 8.57
CA LEU A 138 -15.72 8.51 10.02
C LEU A 138 -16.00 7.12 10.57
N THR A 139 -15.15 6.65 11.48
CA THR A 139 -15.27 5.33 12.08
C THR A 139 -15.53 5.47 13.57
N LEU A 140 -16.65 4.93 14.03
CA LEU A 140 -16.99 4.85 15.46
C LEU A 140 -16.60 3.47 15.98
N GLU A 141 -15.71 3.44 16.96
CA GLU A 141 -15.22 2.21 17.57
C GLU A 141 -16.04 1.87 18.81
N SER A 142 -16.37 0.59 18.97
CA SER A 142 -17.08 0.12 20.14
C SER A 142 -16.11 -0.21 21.28
N LYS A 143 -16.54 0.01 22.52
CA LYS A 143 -15.84 -0.46 23.73
C LYS A 143 -15.79 -2.00 23.82
N ARG A 144 -16.73 -2.70 23.18
CA ARG A 144 -16.86 -4.16 23.26
C ARG A 144 -15.97 -4.84 22.22
N ALA A 145 -15.05 -5.69 22.68
CA ALA A 145 -14.23 -6.51 21.81
C ALA A 145 -15.10 -7.39 20.88
N GLY A 146 -14.79 -7.42 19.59
CA GLY A 146 -15.52 -8.22 18.58
C GLY A 146 -16.68 -7.51 17.88
N VAL A 147 -17.14 -6.35 18.37
CA VAL A 147 -18.16 -5.54 17.66
C VAL A 147 -17.49 -4.79 16.52
N LYS A 148 -17.92 -5.05 15.27
CA LYS A 148 -17.37 -4.37 14.09
C LYS A 148 -17.60 -2.86 14.21
N PRO A 149 -16.61 -2.02 13.86
CA PRO A 149 -16.78 -0.57 13.92
C PRO A 149 -17.89 -0.10 12.97
N LEU A 150 -18.53 1.02 13.31
CA LEU A 150 -19.51 1.66 12.45
C LEU A 150 -18.77 2.64 11.53
N LYS A 151 -18.79 2.36 10.22
CA LYS A 151 -18.11 3.18 9.21
C LYS A 151 -19.14 4.04 8.50
N ILE A 152 -18.96 5.35 8.60
CA ILE A 152 -19.80 6.37 8.00
C ILE A 152 -18.96 7.09 6.95
N THR A 153 -19.21 6.77 5.70
CA THR A 153 -18.56 7.43 4.57
C THR A 153 -19.04 8.88 4.48
N GLN A 154 -18.14 9.86 4.36
CA GLN A 154 -18.48 11.30 4.30
C GLN A 154 -19.14 11.74 2.97
N ILE A 155 -20.05 10.93 2.44
CA ILE A 155 -20.94 11.28 1.33
C ILE A 155 -22.20 12.02 1.88
N LEU A 156 -22.41 11.96 3.19
CA LEU A 156 -23.49 12.58 3.95
C LEU A 156 -23.22 14.07 4.17
N LYS A 157 -24.27 14.89 4.15
CA LYS A 157 -24.17 16.30 4.56
C LYS A 157 -24.10 16.35 6.10
N THR A 158 -22.94 16.65 6.66
CA THR A 158 -22.77 16.89 8.10
C THR A 158 -23.30 18.28 8.48
N ASP A 159 -23.71 18.46 9.73
CA ASP A 159 -24.10 19.75 10.29
C ASP A 159 -23.49 19.93 11.69
N ALA A 160 -23.59 21.14 12.24
CA ALA A 160 -23.03 21.48 13.55
C ALA A 160 -23.60 20.63 14.70
N LEU A 161 -24.78 20.02 14.52
CA LEU A 161 -25.36 19.13 15.54
C LEU A 161 -24.63 17.79 15.58
N LEU A 162 -24.26 17.23 14.43
CA LEU A 162 -23.41 16.04 14.39
C LEU A 162 -22.04 16.32 15.00
N ASP A 163 -21.45 17.48 14.69
CA ASP A 163 -20.15 17.87 15.22
C ASP A 163 -20.21 18.04 16.75
N ALA A 164 -21.25 18.68 17.28
CA ALA A 164 -21.46 18.82 18.72
C ALA A 164 -21.71 17.45 19.41
N TRP A 165 -22.46 16.55 18.75
CA TRP A 165 -22.69 15.20 19.26
C TRP A 165 -21.38 14.40 19.31
N LEU A 166 -20.51 14.54 18.31
CA LEU A 166 -19.18 13.91 18.24
C LEU A 166 -18.18 14.56 19.21
N ALA A 167 -18.27 15.86 19.47
CA ALA A 167 -17.41 16.56 20.43
C ALA A 167 -17.55 16.01 21.85
N GLY A 168 -18.74 15.51 22.21
CA GLY A 168 -18.94 14.80 23.47
C GLY A 168 -18.43 13.35 23.50
N LEU A 169 -17.77 12.88 22.44
CA LEU A 169 -17.10 11.59 22.36
C LEU A 169 -15.58 11.82 22.25
N SER A 170 -14.80 10.85 22.73
CA SER A 170 -13.34 10.92 22.59
C SER A 170 -12.92 10.83 21.12
N ASP A 171 -12.20 11.84 20.62
CA ASP A 171 -11.41 11.71 19.39
C ASP A 171 -10.21 10.78 19.70
N LEU A 172 -10.25 9.57 19.16
CA LEU A 172 -9.22 8.56 19.42
C LEU A 172 -7.90 8.93 18.76
N ASP A 173 -7.94 9.62 17.61
CA ASP A 173 -6.74 10.02 16.86
C ASP A 173 -6.02 11.16 17.59
N ALA A 174 -6.77 12.14 18.10
CA ALA A 174 -6.22 13.21 18.93
C ALA A 174 -5.65 12.67 20.24
N ARG A 175 -6.38 11.80 20.95
CA ARG A 175 -5.92 11.21 22.22
C ARG A 175 -4.66 10.35 22.04
N GLU A 176 -4.55 9.58 20.97
CA GLU A 176 -3.33 8.82 20.67
C GLU A 176 -2.12 9.74 20.42
N ARG A 177 -2.31 10.84 19.68
CA ARG A 177 -1.27 11.83 19.43
C ARG A 177 -0.84 12.56 20.70
N GLU A 178 -1.79 12.97 21.53
CA GLU A 178 -1.53 13.60 22.83
C GLU A 178 -0.79 12.65 23.76
N ARG A 179 -1.23 11.39 23.83
CA ARG A 179 -0.58 10.35 24.62
C ARG A 179 0.86 10.13 24.17
N SER A 180 1.11 9.95 22.87
CA SER A 180 2.47 9.79 22.33
C SER A 180 3.33 11.02 22.63
N THR A 181 2.78 12.23 22.47
CA THR A 181 3.49 13.49 22.79
C THR A 181 3.83 13.59 24.27
N ALA A 182 2.91 13.21 25.16
CA ALA A 182 3.12 13.18 26.60
C ALA A 182 4.15 12.12 27.01
N GLU A 183 4.13 10.94 26.38
CA GLU A 183 5.13 9.88 26.60
C GLU A 183 6.53 10.36 26.19
N ILE A 184 6.66 11.05 25.06
CA ILE A 184 7.92 11.66 24.61
C ILE A 184 8.36 12.80 25.56
N ALA A 185 7.42 13.66 25.96
CA ALA A 185 7.69 14.76 26.89
C ALA A 185 8.11 14.26 28.28
N ALA A 186 7.60 13.10 28.72
CA ALA A 186 7.95 12.48 29.99
C ALA A 186 9.24 11.63 29.95
N SER A 187 9.72 11.25 28.76
CA SER A 187 10.91 10.41 28.59
C SER A 187 12.18 11.12 29.09
N ARG A 188 12.77 10.58 30.16
CA ARG A 188 13.99 11.12 30.79
C ARG A 188 15.24 10.95 29.92
N ASP A 189 15.19 10.04 28.94
CA ASP A 189 16.32 9.71 28.07
C ASP A 189 16.54 10.76 26.96
N LEU A 190 15.55 11.63 26.74
CA LEU A 190 15.53 12.57 25.61
C LEU A 190 16.01 13.99 25.94
N GLY A 191 16.23 14.34 27.21
CA GLY A 191 16.67 15.70 27.59
C GLY A 191 16.33 16.03 29.04
N ARG A 192 16.86 17.15 29.57
CA ARG A 192 16.61 17.54 30.96
C ARG A 192 15.27 18.25 31.13
N THR A 193 14.85 19.01 30.12
CA THR A 193 13.57 19.75 30.12
C THR A 193 12.59 19.22 29.08
N SER A 194 11.29 19.49 29.27
CA SER A 194 10.24 19.11 28.31
C SER A 194 10.41 19.81 26.95
N GLU A 195 10.82 21.07 26.96
CA GLU A 195 11.03 21.88 25.76
C GLU A 195 12.18 21.34 24.90
N GLU A 196 13.30 20.94 25.53
CA GLU A 196 14.42 20.29 24.83
C GLU A 196 14.00 18.98 24.15
N ARG A 197 13.14 18.19 24.80
CA ARG A 197 12.64 16.90 24.27
C ARG A 197 11.77 17.12 23.03
N LEU A 198 10.88 18.11 23.07
CA LEU A 198 10.03 18.49 21.93
C LEU A 198 10.84 19.10 20.77
N ALA A 199 11.87 19.89 21.07
CA ALA A 199 12.78 20.41 20.05
C ALA A 199 13.54 19.28 19.32
N ARG A 200 14.02 18.27 20.05
CA ARG A 200 14.64 17.07 19.45
C ARG A 200 13.67 16.27 18.59
N LEU A 201 12.41 16.15 19.00
CA LEU A 201 11.37 15.54 18.16
C LEU A 201 11.14 16.32 16.86
N ALA A 202 11.12 17.66 16.92
CA ALA A 202 11.00 18.49 15.73
C ALA A 202 12.17 18.29 14.76
N VAL A 203 13.40 18.21 15.28
CA VAL A 203 14.60 17.88 14.48
C VAL A 203 14.49 16.47 13.89
N ALA A 204 14.08 15.47 14.67
CA ALA A 204 13.89 14.11 14.19
C ALA A 204 12.87 14.03 13.05
N ARG A 205 11.77 14.80 13.13
CA ARG A 205 10.79 14.91 12.02
C ARG A 205 11.40 15.53 10.76
N LYS A 206 12.22 16.57 10.89
CA LYS A 206 12.93 17.17 9.74
C LYS A 206 13.86 16.16 9.08
N VAL A 207 14.63 15.41 9.88
CA VAL A 207 15.52 14.34 9.40
C VAL A 207 14.73 13.24 8.69
N ALA A 208 13.65 12.74 9.30
CA ALA A 208 12.81 11.69 8.72
C ALA A 208 12.17 12.14 7.40
N ASN A 209 11.71 13.40 7.31
CA ASN A 209 11.15 13.95 6.08
C ASN A 209 12.21 14.10 4.98
N ALA A 210 13.41 14.55 5.33
CA ALA A 210 14.53 14.63 4.39
C ALA A 210 14.92 13.23 3.86
N LEU A 211 15.07 12.26 4.76
CA LEU A 211 15.34 10.86 4.39
C LEU A 211 14.22 10.26 3.54
N THR A 212 12.97 10.61 3.83
CA THR A 212 11.82 10.19 3.01
C THR A 212 11.92 10.75 1.59
N GLY A 213 12.26 12.03 1.44
CA GLY A 213 12.52 12.64 0.14
C GLY A 213 13.66 11.94 -0.61
N ILE A 214 14.78 11.69 0.06
CA ILE A 214 15.92 10.94 -0.50
C ILE A 214 15.49 9.53 -0.92
N ALA A 215 14.76 8.81 -0.08
CA ALA A 215 14.31 7.45 -0.37
C ALA A 215 13.38 7.41 -1.59
N VAL A 216 12.49 8.38 -1.74
CA VAL A 216 11.63 8.50 -2.94
C VAL A 216 12.48 8.73 -4.19
N VAL A 217 13.44 9.66 -4.14
CA VAL A 217 14.33 9.96 -5.27
C VAL A 217 15.18 8.75 -5.64
N VAL A 218 15.82 8.09 -4.67
CA VAL A 218 16.66 6.91 -4.91
C VAL A 218 15.83 5.73 -5.40
N SER A 219 14.62 5.53 -4.87
CA SER A 219 13.70 4.48 -5.35
C SER A 219 13.26 4.75 -6.79
N ALA A 220 12.92 5.99 -7.13
CA ALA A 220 12.54 6.37 -8.49
C ALA A 220 13.73 6.22 -9.46
N TRP A 221 14.92 6.65 -9.05
CA TRP A 221 16.15 6.49 -9.81
C TRP A 221 16.45 5.02 -10.09
N GLY A 222 16.43 4.19 -9.03
CA GLY A 222 16.63 2.76 -9.17
C GLY A 222 15.55 2.06 -9.98
N PHE A 223 14.30 2.52 -9.97
CA PHE A 223 13.24 1.94 -10.79
C PHE A 223 13.35 2.32 -12.27
N LEU A 224 13.65 3.57 -12.59
CA LEU A 224 13.59 4.09 -13.96
C LEU A 224 14.91 3.94 -14.73
N LEU A 225 16.04 4.26 -14.10
CA LEU A 225 17.35 4.39 -14.75
C LEU A 225 18.45 3.99 -13.77
N PRO A 226 18.72 2.69 -13.57
CA PRO A 226 19.66 2.20 -12.57
C PRO A 226 21.12 2.38 -13.02
N GLU A 227 21.51 3.57 -13.44
CA GLU A 227 22.87 3.91 -13.86
C GLU A 227 23.41 5.07 -13.01
N PRO A 228 24.62 4.96 -12.41
CA PRO A 228 25.49 3.78 -12.38
C PRO A 228 24.98 2.71 -11.40
N TYR A 229 24.91 1.46 -11.88
CA TYR A 229 24.19 0.36 -11.21
C TYR A 229 24.63 0.11 -9.77
N GLU A 230 25.94 -0.05 -9.54
CA GLU A 230 26.50 -0.35 -8.21
C GLU A 230 26.11 0.71 -7.16
N LEU A 231 26.16 1.99 -7.53
CA LEU A 231 25.84 3.10 -6.62
C LEU A 231 24.35 3.11 -6.26
N VAL A 232 23.50 2.85 -7.24
CA VAL A 232 22.04 2.79 -7.06
C VAL A 232 21.67 1.63 -6.13
N ILE A 233 22.17 0.43 -6.42
CA ILE A 233 21.92 -0.77 -5.61
C ILE A 233 22.47 -0.60 -4.19
N ALA A 234 23.68 -0.07 -4.02
CA ALA A 234 24.25 0.22 -2.70
C ALA A 234 23.40 1.23 -1.92
N SER A 235 22.90 2.27 -2.58
CA SER A 235 22.03 3.28 -1.95
C SER A 235 20.68 2.69 -1.53
N LEU A 236 20.08 1.86 -2.38
CA LEU A 236 18.83 1.14 -2.08
C LEU A 236 19.00 0.15 -0.92
N ALA A 237 20.16 -0.51 -0.85
CA ALA A 237 20.51 -1.42 0.24
C ALA A 237 20.76 -0.68 1.56
N ALA A 238 21.40 0.49 1.53
CA ALA A 238 21.79 1.23 2.72
C ALA A 238 20.61 1.92 3.44
N LEU A 239 19.65 2.48 2.69
CA LEU A 239 18.56 3.29 3.26
C LEU A 239 17.70 2.54 4.30
N PRO A 240 17.26 1.29 4.07
CA PRO A 240 16.53 0.53 5.09
C PRO A 240 17.36 0.25 6.34
N LEU A 241 18.67 0.01 6.21
CA LEU A 241 19.57 -0.17 7.37
C LEU A 241 19.74 1.13 8.15
N VAL A 242 19.84 2.28 7.47
CA VAL A 242 19.87 3.60 8.11
C VAL A 242 18.57 3.82 8.90
N ALA A 243 17.42 3.47 8.33
CA ALA A 243 16.14 3.57 9.02
C ALA A 243 16.12 2.70 10.30
N VAL A 244 16.58 1.45 10.22
CA VAL A 244 16.68 0.54 11.37
C VAL A 244 17.67 1.07 12.41
N ALA A 245 18.83 1.59 12.00
CA ALA A 245 19.83 2.14 12.90
C ALA A 245 19.32 3.39 13.65
N LEU A 246 18.59 4.27 12.96
CA LEU A 246 17.94 5.44 13.58
C LEU A 246 16.85 5.02 14.56
N ALA A 247 16.02 4.04 14.19
CA ALA A 247 15.01 3.48 15.09
C ALA A 247 15.64 2.78 16.30
N ALA A 248 16.78 2.12 16.15
CA ALA A 248 17.48 1.46 17.26
C ALA A 248 18.13 2.45 18.24
N ARG A 249 18.73 3.54 17.73
CA ARG A 249 19.44 4.53 18.56
C ARG A 249 18.51 5.54 19.23
N ALA A 250 17.41 5.88 18.56
CA ALA A 250 16.48 6.92 18.99
C ALA A 250 15.03 6.43 18.91
N GLY A 251 14.78 5.21 19.41
CA GLY A 251 13.48 4.52 19.30
C GLY A 251 12.28 5.21 19.95
N SER A 252 12.52 6.19 20.83
CA SER A 252 11.46 7.07 21.35
C SER A 252 11.10 8.24 20.41
N LEU A 253 11.94 8.54 19.41
CA LEU A 253 11.71 9.63 18.44
C LEU A 253 11.30 9.12 17.06
N TYR A 254 11.74 7.94 16.65
CA TYR A 254 11.45 7.37 15.32
C TYR A 254 10.56 6.14 15.40
N GLN A 255 9.77 5.91 14.36
CA GLN A 255 8.92 4.73 14.18
C GLN A 255 8.99 4.22 12.74
N ILE A 256 9.01 2.90 12.54
CA ILE A 256 9.00 2.28 11.20
C ILE A 256 7.63 1.70 10.87
N ALA A 257 6.98 1.02 11.82
CA ALA A 257 5.64 0.42 11.65
C ALA A 257 4.50 1.24 12.31
N GLY A 258 4.75 2.51 12.62
CA GLY A 258 3.85 3.31 13.43
C GLY A 258 2.61 3.83 12.71
N HIS A 259 1.61 4.20 13.50
CA HIS A 259 0.33 4.72 13.01
C HIS A 259 0.47 6.16 12.48
N LYS A 260 -0.42 6.55 11.56
CA LYS A 260 -0.49 7.91 11.02
C LYS A 260 -0.67 9.00 12.09
N ASN A 261 -1.19 8.63 13.26
CA ASN A 261 -1.55 9.56 14.34
C ASN A 261 -0.52 9.60 15.49
N ASP A 262 0.54 8.81 15.42
CA ASP A 262 1.63 8.86 16.39
C ASP A 262 2.47 10.14 16.20
N ALA A 263 2.96 10.72 17.30
CA ALA A 263 3.80 11.91 17.27
C ALA A 263 5.25 11.62 16.82
N ARG A 264 5.70 10.37 16.88
CA ARG A 264 7.04 9.94 16.44
C ARG A 264 7.27 10.15 14.95
N ALA A 265 8.50 10.43 14.57
CA ALA A 265 8.90 10.64 13.19
C ALA A 265 8.89 9.31 12.41
N SER A 266 8.13 9.25 11.31
CA SER A 266 7.96 8.02 10.53
C SER A 266 9.13 7.79 9.56
N LEU A 267 9.71 6.60 9.61
CA LEU A 267 10.72 6.08 8.68
C LEU A 267 10.17 4.97 7.78
N ALA A 268 8.85 4.76 7.79
CA ALA A 268 8.19 3.68 7.05
C ALA A 268 8.56 3.68 5.55
N LEU A 269 8.47 4.84 4.90
CA LEU A 269 8.76 4.94 3.46
C LEU A 269 10.27 4.84 3.15
N VAL A 270 11.13 5.22 4.09
CA VAL A 270 12.60 5.06 4.00
C VAL A 270 12.99 3.60 4.01
N PHE A 271 12.27 2.77 4.75
CA PHE A 271 12.47 1.33 4.80
C PHE A 271 11.80 0.61 3.60
N ILE A 272 10.53 0.89 3.34
CA ILE A 272 9.72 0.14 2.38
C ILE A 272 10.09 0.47 0.93
N GLY A 273 10.21 1.75 0.57
CA GLY A 273 10.41 2.15 -0.83
C GLY A 273 11.68 1.54 -1.43
N PRO A 274 12.86 1.82 -0.84
CA PRO A 274 14.12 1.25 -1.30
C PRO A 274 14.16 -0.27 -1.26
N GLY A 275 13.60 -0.90 -0.21
CA GLY A 275 13.56 -2.36 -0.12
C GLY A 275 12.69 -3.02 -1.19
N MET A 276 11.59 -2.38 -1.57
CA MET A 276 10.77 -2.83 -2.70
C MET A 276 11.49 -2.68 -4.05
N VAL A 277 12.21 -1.59 -4.28
CA VAL A 277 12.94 -1.44 -5.54
C VAL A 277 14.13 -2.39 -5.60
N LEU A 278 14.84 -2.60 -4.48
CA LEU A 278 15.97 -3.54 -4.40
C LEU A 278 15.53 -4.99 -4.67
N GLY A 279 14.45 -5.45 -4.02
CA GLY A 279 13.92 -6.79 -4.26
C GLY A 279 13.43 -6.99 -5.69
N LEU A 280 12.81 -5.96 -6.28
CA LEU A 280 12.40 -5.99 -7.68
C LEU A 280 13.62 -6.06 -8.62
N ARG A 281 14.68 -5.31 -8.34
CA ARG A 281 15.92 -5.32 -9.14
C ARG A 281 16.57 -6.69 -9.16
N ALA A 282 16.70 -7.33 -8.00
CA ALA A 282 17.20 -8.70 -7.94
C ALA A 282 16.39 -9.71 -8.76
N ILE A 283 15.06 -9.54 -8.87
CA ILE A 283 14.20 -10.42 -9.68
C ILE A 283 14.38 -10.16 -11.18
N LEU A 284 14.63 -8.90 -11.57
CA LEU A 284 14.69 -8.51 -12.98
C LEU A 284 16.10 -8.65 -13.57
N ASP A 285 17.14 -8.44 -12.76
CA ASP A 285 18.49 -8.22 -13.24
C ASP A 285 19.40 -9.46 -13.05
N ILE A 286 19.03 -10.42 -12.17
CA ILE A 286 19.86 -11.57 -11.82
C ILE A 286 19.10 -12.90 -11.99
N GLU A 287 19.64 -13.78 -12.82
CA GLU A 287 19.14 -15.16 -13.02
C GLU A 287 19.91 -16.14 -12.13
N LEU A 288 19.22 -16.68 -11.12
CA LEU A 288 19.79 -17.67 -10.19
C LEU A 288 19.69 -19.08 -10.76
N LEU A 289 20.78 -19.84 -10.66
CA LEU A 289 20.77 -21.26 -10.98
C LEU A 289 20.10 -22.06 -9.86
N GLU A 290 20.45 -21.75 -8.61
CA GLU A 290 19.94 -22.43 -7.42
C GLU A 290 19.21 -21.45 -6.49
N TRP A 291 17.89 -21.64 -6.39
CA TRP A 291 17.04 -20.79 -5.57
C TRP A 291 17.06 -21.18 -4.08
N GLY A 292 17.41 -22.43 -3.76
CA GLY A 292 17.38 -22.97 -2.41
C GLY A 292 18.25 -22.20 -1.41
N PRO A 293 19.58 -22.11 -1.64
CA PRO A 293 20.48 -21.37 -0.75
C PRO A 293 20.12 -19.88 -0.65
N ALA A 294 19.72 -19.25 -1.75
CA ALA A 294 19.28 -17.85 -1.77
C ALA A 294 18.05 -17.61 -0.88
N LEU A 295 17.04 -18.48 -0.97
CA LEU A 295 15.84 -18.40 -0.13
C LEU A 295 16.15 -18.68 1.35
N ALA A 296 17.03 -19.63 1.64
CA ALA A 296 17.46 -19.91 3.01
C ALA A 296 18.16 -18.69 3.64
N ALA A 297 19.14 -18.11 2.94
CA ALA A 297 19.83 -16.90 3.37
C ALA A 297 18.86 -15.71 3.54
N THR A 298 17.92 -15.55 2.61
CA THR A 298 16.86 -14.54 2.67
C THR A 298 16.01 -14.68 3.94
N VAL A 299 15.54 -15.89 4.26
CA VAL A 299 14.71 -16.15 5.44
C VAL A 299 15.49 -15.84 6.72
N VAL A 300 16.76 -16.25 6.82
CA VAL A 300 17.61 -15.96 7.97
C VAL A 300 17.82 -14.45 8.14
N ALA A 301 18.19 -13.75 7.07
CA ALA A 301 18.41 -12.30 7.10
C ALA A 301 17.12 -11.53 7.44
N ALA A 302 15.99 -11.91 6.84
CA ALA A 302 14.69 -11.29 7.13
C ALA A 302 14.23 -11.54 8.57
N ALA A 303 14.43 -12.75 9.09
CA ALA A 303 14.13 -13.07 10.49
C ALA A 303 15.00 -12.25 11.44
N ALA A 304 16.31 -12.17 11.20
CA ALA A 304 17.22 -11.36 11.99
C ALA A 304 16.81 -9.87 11.98
N LEU A 305 16.52 -9.31 10.80
CA LEU A 305 16.06 -7.92 10.67
C LEU A 305 14.73 -7.68 11.39
N THR A 306 13.78 -8.60 11.26
CA THR A 306 12.49 -8.53 11.95
C THR A 306 12.64 -8.60 13.46
N LEU A 307 13.55 -9.45 13.97
CA LEU A 307 13.87 -9.53 15.39
C LEU A 307 14.49 -8.24 15.91
N VAL A 308 15.40 -7.61 15.14
CA VAL A 308 15.95 -6.29 15.48
C VAL A 308 14.83 -5.25 15.53
N LEU A 309 13.97 -5.19 14.52
CA LEU A 309 12.84 -4.25 14.50
C LEU A 309 11.89 -4.46 15.70
N ALA A 310 11.53 -5.71 16.00
CA ALA A 310 10.73 -6.06 17.16
C ALA A 310 11.45 -5.75 18.49
N ALA A 311 12.78 -5.82 18.52
CA ALA A 311 13.57 -5.43 19.68
C ALA A 311 13.48 -3.92 19.93
N THR A 312 13.54 -3.11 18.86
CA THR A 312 13.51 -1.65 18.89
C THR A 312 12.13 -1.05 19.16
N ASP A 313 11.07 -1.65 18.63
CA ASP A 313 9.69 -1.17 18.81
C ASP A 313 8.88 -2.14 19.67
N ARG A 314 8.74 -1.81 20.95
CA ARG A 314 7.94 -2.61 21.89
C ARG A 314 6.46 -2.68 21.52
N GLN A 315 5.95 -1.69 20.78
CA GLN A 315 4.54 -1.63 20.38
C GLN A 315 4.23 -2.67 19.29
N MET A 316 5.20 -2.95 18.41
CA MET A 316 5.07 -4.00 17.40
C MET A 316 4.88 -5.39 18.03
N ARG A 317 5.50 -5.68 19.18
CA ARG A 317 5.41 -7.00 19.84
C ARG A 317 3.98 -7.38 20.25
N GLY A 318 3.14 -6.38 20.56
CA GLY A 318 1.74 -6.60 20.93
C GLY A 318 0.81 -6.87 19.74
N ARG A 319 1.28 -6.67 18.51
CA ARG A 319 0.44 -6.62 17.31
C ARG A 319 0.95 -7.60 16.26
N ARG A 320 0.45 -8.84 16.34
CA ARG A 320 0.87 -9.96 15.47
C ARG A 320 0.81 -9.63 13.96
N TRP A 321 -0.16 -8.82 13.53
CA TRP A 321 -0.30 -8.45 12.11
C TRP A 321 0.74 -7.42 11.65
N GLU A 322 1.16 -6.51 12.52
CA GLU A 322 2.25 -5.57 12.19
C GLU A 322 3.58 -6.33 12.08
N LEU A 323 3.84 -7.28 12.99
CA LEU A 323 5.01 -8.16 12.88
C LEU A 323 5.00 -9.00 11.60
N LEU A 324 3.85 -9.59 11.24
CA LEU A 324 3.73 -10.38 10.02
C LEU A 324 3.94 -9.52 8.77
N ALA A 325 3.37 -8.31 8.73
CA ALA A 325 3.57 -7.37 7.64
C ALA A 325 5.05 -6.94 7.53
N MET A 326 5.71 -6.66 8.66
CA MET A 326 7.13 -6.30 8.67
C MET A 326 8.04 -7.46 8.29
N LEU A 327 7.70 -8.70 8.67
CA LEU A 327 8.41 -9.89 8.22
C LEU A 327 8.32 -10.02 6.69
N PHE A 328 7.12 -9.85 6.13
CA PHE A 328 6.92 -9.90 4.68
C PHE A 328 7.74 -8.84 3.94
N LEU A 329 7.74 -7.59 4.42
CA LEU A 329 8.55 -6.52 3.84
C LEU A 329 10.06 -6.78 4.01
N SER A 330 10.47 -7.33 5.15
CA SER A 330 11.86 -7.70 5.42
C SER A 330 12.33 -8.84 4.52
N LEU A 331 11.47 -9.80 4.19
CA LEU A 331 11.78 -10.87 3.24
C LEU A 331 12.11 -10.30 1.85
N PHE A 332 11.33 -9.33 1.40
CA PHE A 332 11.54 -8.74 0.08
C PHE A 332 12.82 -7.90 0.01
N TYR A 333 13.07 -7.09 1.04
CA TYR A 333 14.34 -6.36 1.17
C TYR A 333 15.54 -7.31 1.30
N ALA A 334 15.43 -8.34 2.13
CA ALA A 334 16.49 -9.33 2.34
C ALA A 334 16.80 -10.11 1.08
N TYR A 335 15.78 -10.49 0.29
CA TYR A 335 15.97 -11.15 -0.99
C TYR A 335 16.80 -10.28 -1.93
N GLY A 336 16.39 -9.02 -2.10
CA GLY A 336 17.14 -8.05 -2.91
C GLY A 336 18.58 -7.90 -2.44
N GLY A 337 18.77 -7.70 -1.13
CA GLY A 337 20.11 -7.54 -0.55
C GLY A 337 21.00 -8.76 -0.72
N VAL A 338 20.48 -9.97 -0.49
CA VAL A 338 21.24 -11.24 -0.60
C VAL A 338 21.64 -11.49 -2.05
N VAL A 339 20.71 -11.39 -2.99
CA VAL A 339 20.94 -11.72 -4.40
C VAL A 339 21.86 -10.69 -5.05
N GLU A 340 21.63 -9.39 -4.83
CA GLU A 340 22.49 -8.33 -5.36
C GLU A 340 23.89 -8.37 -4.73
N ALA A 341 24.00 -8.57 -3.40
CA ALA A 341 25.31 -8.71 -2.77
C ALA A 341 26.06 -9.94 -3.29
N ASN A 342 25.34 -11.05 -3.52
CA ASN A 342 25.93 -12.25 -4.09
C ASN A 342 26.52 -12.01 -5.49
N ALA A 343 25.83 -11.25 -6.35
CA ALA A 343 26.29 -10.98 -7.71
C ALA A 343 27.34 -9.84 -7.78
N LEU A 344 27.09 -8.71 -7.11
CA LEU A 344 27.97 -7.53 -7.18
C LEU A 344 29.28 -7.69 -6.44
N LEU A 345 29.31 -8.50 -5.37
CA LEU A 345 30.54 -8.78 -4.63
C LEU A 345 31.27 -10.02 -5.17
N ASP A 346 30.77 -10.63 -6.24
CA ASP A 346 31.32 -11.86 -6.81
C ASP A 346 32.67 -11.61 -7.47
N ARG A 347 33.71 -12.28 -6.95
CA ARG A 347 35.06 -12.26 -7.50
C ARG A 347 35.49 -13.61 -8.07
N SER A 348 34.57 -14.56 -8.19
CA SER A 348 34.85 -15.89 -8.74
C SER A 348 35.26 -15.81 -10.21
N ALA A 349 36.06 -16.78 -10.66
CA ALA A 349 36.44 -16.88 -12.06
C ALA A 349 35.21 -17.28 -12.91
N PRO A 350 34.87 -16.53 -13.97
CA PRO A 350 33.73 -16.88 -14.82
C PRO A 350 34.02 -18.15 -15.61
N GLN A 351 33.02 -19.04 -15.70
CA GLN A 351 33.03 -20.19 -16.61
C GLN A 351 32.07 -19.89 -17.76
N VAL A 352 32.49 -20.11 -19.00
CA VAL A 352 31.67 -19.79 -20.18
C VAL A 352 31.24 -21.09 -20.84
N TYR A 353 29.93 -21.23 -21.03
CA TYR A 353 29.33 -22.34 -21.77
C TYR A 353 28.68 -21.83 -23.05
N GLU A 354 28.70 -22.63 -24.09
CA GLU A 354 27.98 -22.32 -25.34
C GLU A 354 26.61 -22.99 -25.34
N ALA A 355 25.58 -22.24 -25.69
CA ALA A 355 24.22 -22.72 -25.85
C ALA A 355 23.62 -22.17 -27.14
N LYS A 356 22.84 -22.97 -27.86
CA LYS A 356 22.14 -22.51 -29.07
C LYS A 356 20.74 -22.05 -28.73
N VAL A 357 20.27 -21.00 -29.40
CA VAL A 357 18.87 -20.57 -29.32
C VAL A 357 18.02 -21.59 -30.09
N VAL A 358 17.16 -22.31 -29.38
CA VAL A 358 16.19 -23.24 -29.97
C VAL A 358 15.02 -22.45 -30.55
N ASP A 359 14.46 -21.56 -29.74
CA ASP A 359 13.31 -20.74 -30.08
C ASP A 359 13.34 -19.42 -29.29
N LYS A 360 12.51 -18.46 -29.67
CA LYS A 360 12.32 -17.22 -28.91
C LYS A 360 10.85 -16.83 -28.86
N HIS A 361 10.37 -16.46 -27.68
CA HIS A 361 9.00 -16.02 -27.51
C HIS A 361 8.91 -14.79 -26.60
N LYS A 362 7.77 -14.10 -26.66
CA LYS A 362 7.48 -12.95 -25.80
C LYS A 362 6.17 -13.18 -25.07
N SER A 363 6.14 -12.82 -23.79
CA SER A 363 4.91 -12.79 -23.01
C SER A 363 4.41 -11.35 -22.92
N SER A 364 3.18 -11.10 -23.35
CA SER A 364 2.56 -9.76 -23.32
C SER A 364 1.36 -9.73 -22.39
N GLY A 365 1.44 -8.87 -21.38
CA GLY A 365 0.32 -8.50 -20.51
C GLY A 365 0.26 -6.99 -20.33
N LYS A 366 0.44 -6.50 -19.10
CA LYS A 366 0.68 -5.06 -18.84
C LYS A 366 2.10 -4.61 -19.21
N THR A 367 3.04 -5.55 -19.24
CA THR A 367 4.45 -5.36 -19.66
C THR A 367 4.82 -6.50 -20.61
N THR A 368 5.75 -6.25 -21.53
CA THR A 368 6.30 -7.28 -22.43
C THR A 368 7.59 -7.83 -21.85
N GLN A 369 7.67 -9.15 -21.69
CA GLN A 369 8.89 -9.87 -21.32
C GLN A 369 9.37 -10.72 -22.50
N TYR A 370 10.68 -10.85 -22.63
CA TYR A 370 11.35 -11.48 -23.76
C TYR A 370 12.14 -12.69 -23.29
N TYR A 371 11.93 -13.84 -23.93
CA TYR A 371 12.54 -15.10 -23.55
C TYR A 371 13.26 -15.74 -24.73
N LEU A 372 14.44 -16.31 -24.45
CA LEU A 372 15.14 -17.22 -25.36
C LEU A 372 15.11 -18.62 -24.77
N ARG A 373 14.69 -19.61 -25.56
CA ARG A 373 14.84 -21.02 -25.21
C ARG A 373 16.22 -21.49 -25.63
N LEU A 374 17.02 -21.95 -24.69
CA LEU A 374 18.41 -22.37 -24.95
C LEU A 374 18.53 -23.89 -24.90
N THR A 375 19.44 -24.45 -25.70
CA THR A 375 19.85 -25.85 -25.58
C THR A 375 20.50 -26.11 -24.22
N PRO A 376 20.54 -27.36 -23.72
CA PRO A 376 21.28 -27.71 -22.52
C PRO A 376 22.71 -27.18 -22.54
N TRP A 377 23.18 -26.67 -21.41
CA TRP A 377 24.51 -26.06 -21.26
C TRP A 377 25.01 -26.27 -19.84
N GLY A 378 26.31 -26.56 -19.67
CA GLY A 378 26.95 -26.66 -18.38
C GLY A 378 26.11 -27.43 -17.33
N PRO A 379 25.70 -26.79 -16.21
CA PRO A 379 24.84 -27.41 -15.18
C PRO A 379 23.38 -27.67 -15.57
N ARG A 380 22.85 -27.01 -16.62
CA ARG A 380 21.47 -27.18 -17.09
C ARG A 380 21.40 -28.31 -18.11
N ALA A 381 20.84 -29.45 -17.71
CA ALA A 381 20.72 -30.64 -18.56
C ALA A 381 19.49 -30.63 -19.51
N THR A 382 18.59 -29.65 -19.38
CA THR A 382 17.35 -29.54 -20.14
C THR A 382 17.24 -28.21 -20.87
N GLU A 383 16.45 -28.18 -21.95
CA GLU A 383 16.08 -26.93 -22.61
C GLU A 383 15.22 -26.07 -21.67
N GLU A 384 15.58 -24.81 -21.50
CA GLU A 384 14.89 -23.89 -20.61
C GLU A 384 14.79 -22.48 -21.22
N ASP A 385 13.76 -21.77 -20.78
CA ASP A 385 13.51 -20.39 -21.15
C ASP A 385 14.28 -19.45 -20.21
N VAL A 386 15.08 -18.55 -20.80
CA VAL A 386 15.86 -17.55 -20.07
C VAL A 386 15.34 -16.16 -20.42
N SER A 387 15.10 -15.33 -19.41
CA SER A 387 14.70 -13.94 -19.60
C SER A 387 15.88 -13.13 -20.14
N VAL A 388 15.64 -12.29 -21.14
CA VAL A 388 16.67 -11.47 -21.77
C VAL A 388 16.20 -10.04 -21.98
N THR A 389 17.16 -9.12 -22.19
CA THR A 389 16.84 -7.76 -22.61
C THR A 389 16.18 -7.75 -24.00
N ARG A 390 15.41 -6.69 -24.26
CA ARG A 390 14.79 -6.47 -25.57
C ARG A 390 15.83 -6.48 -26.70
N ASP A 391 16.94 -5.79 -26.50
CA ASP A 391 18.00 -5.68 -27.51
C ASP A 391 18.64 -7.04 -27.82
N LEU A 392 18.87 -7.86 -26.79
CA LEU A 392 19.38 -9.22 -26.98
C LEU A 392 18.36 -10.12 -27.68
N TYR A 393 17.07 -10.01 -27.34
CA TYR A 393 16.01 -10.74 -28.00
C TYR A 393 15.85 -10.37 -29.48
N GLU A 394 15.89 -9.07 -29.80
CA GLU A 394 15.75 -8.57 -31.17
C GLU A 394 16.96 -8.95 -32.03
N SER A 395 18.17 -8.94 -31.48
CA SER A 395 19.40 -9.32 -32.17
C SER A 395 19.64 -10.84 -32.31
N SER A 396 18.93 -11.66 -31.54
CA SER A 396 19.04 -13.13 -31.57
C SER A 396 18.05 -13.80 -32.52
N SER A 397 18.50 -14.90 -33.15
CA SER A 397 17.70 -15.78 -34.01
C SER A 397 17.85 -17.24 -33.59
N ALA A 398 16.86 -18.07 -33.88
CA ALA A 398 16.98 -19.53 -33.71
C ALA A 398 18.22 -20.06 -34.46
N GLY A 399 18.92 -21.01 -33.84
CA GLY A 399 20.19 -21.57 -34.31
C GLY A 399 21.44 -20.75 -33.94
N ARG A 400 21.30 -19.51 -33.47
CA ARG A 400 22.45 -18.67 -33.06
C ARG A 400 23.09 -19.23 -31.78
N THR A 401 24.42 -19.24 -31.73
CA THR A 401 25.18 -19.59 -30.53
C THR A 401 25.27 -18.40 -29.58
N MET A 402 24.96 -18.63 -28.31
CA MET A 402 25.01 -17.71 -27.20
C MET A 402 26.01 -18.22 -26.17
N CYS A 403 26.67 -17.28 -25.50
CA CYS A 403 27.63 -17.57 -24.44
C CYS A 403 26.95 -17.32 -23.10
N VAL A 404 26.84 -18.37 -22.30
CA VAL A 404 26.32 -18.33 -20.94
C VAL A 404 27.49 -18.19 -19.98
N VAL A 405 27.58 -17.04 -19.33
CA VAL A 405 28.62 -16.75 -18.33
C VAL A 405 28.10 -17.17 -16.97
N TYR A 406 28.63 -18.28 -16.47
CA TYR A 406 28.36 -18.83 -15.15
C TYR A 406 29.34 -18.29 -14.11
N ARG A 407 28.83 -17.99 -12.92
CA ARG A 407 29.65 -17.61 -11.76
C ARG A 407 29.13 -18.28 -10.48
N ALA A 408 30.04 -18.48 -9.53
CA ALA A 408 29.72 -19.18 -8.27
C ALA A 408 28.96 -18.30 -7.27
N GLY A 409 29.03 -16.96 -7.38
CA GLY A 409 28.46 -16.03 -6.42
C GLY A 409 29.37 -15.79 -5.21
N ALA A 410 29.31 -14.57 -4.65
CA ALA A 410 30.07 -14.22 -3.44
C ALA A 410 29.61 -14.98 -2.19
N LEU A 411 28.36 -15.45 -2.18
CA LEU A 411 27.74 -16.22 -1.10
C LEU A 411 27.61 -17.70 -1.48
N GLU A 412 28.36 -18.17 -2.48
CA GLU A 412 28.27 -19.53 -3.05
C GLU A 412 26.86 -19.84 -3.60
N ILE A 413 26.16 -18.82 -4.10
CA ILE A 413 24.86 -18.95 -4.78
C ILE A 413 25.11 -18.75 -6.27
N PRO A 414 25.09 -19.82 -7.10
CA PRO A 414 25.45 -19.69 -8.49
C PRO A 414 24.41 -18.91 -9.29
N TRP A 415 24.89 -18.06 -10.19
CA TRP A 415 24.09 -17.22 -11.08
C TRP A 415 24.73 -17.15 -12.47
N PHE A 416 23.95 -16.75 -13.47
CA PHE A 416 24.46 -16.67 -14.84
C PHE A 416 23.88 -15.50 -15.61
N THR A 417 24.56 -15.15 -16.71
CA THR A 417 24.14 -14.13 -17.68
C THR A 417 24.35 -14.65 -19.09
N VAL A 418 23.56 -14.16 -20.04
CA VAL A 418 23.60 -14.59 -21.44
C VAL A 418 24.04 -13.44 -22.32
N TYR A 419 25.05 -13.67 -23.17
CA TYR A 419 25.55 -12.70 -24.13
C TYR A 419 25.77 -13.36 -25.50
N PRO A 420 25.82 -12.58 -26.59
CA PRO A 420 26.34 -13.08 -27.85
C PRO A 420 27.80 -13.51 -27.67
N CYS A 421 28.18 -14.66 -28.20
CA CYS A 421 29.59 -15.05 -28.20
C CYS A 421 30.42 -14.07 -29.03
N ARG A 422 31.56 -13.61 -28.49
CA ARG A 422 32.51 -12.77 -29.24
C ARG A 422 33.22 -13.66 -30.26
N GLY A 423 32.89 -13.51 -31.54
CA GLY A 423 33.59 -14.19 -32.65
C GLY A 423 32.75 -15.12 -33.53
N SER A 424 31.45 -14.82 -33.74
CA SER A 424 30.61 -15.47 -34.76
C SER A 424 30.23 -14.51 -35.88
#